data_AF-A0A842J0A2-F1
#
_entry.id   AF-A0A842J0A2-F1
#
_cell.length_a   1.000
_cell.length_b   1.000
_cell.length_c   1.000
_cell.angle_alpha   90.00
_cell.angle_beta   90.00
_cell.angle_gamma   90.00
#
_symmetry.space_group_name_H-M   'P 1'
#
loop_
_entity.id
_entity.type
_entity.pdbx_description
1 polymer ?
#
loop_
_entity_poly.entity_id
_entity_poly.type
_entity_poly.pdbx_seq_one_letter_code
_entity_poly.pdbx_strand_id
1 'polypeptide(L)'
;MKVEQVKNNQSVVEIFMKGAKKGLNITFEQIAPAMILAYVLIVFLKTTGLMDIIATVLSPLMALFGLPGEASLVIIAAFFAKAAGAATGLMLYQEGILTQEQATILYPAVILMGTLVGHYARIVIVSGVSKKYYKLLLIIPLIDAALAMFVTRIILQISK
;
A
#
# COMPACT_ATOMS: atom_id res chain seq x y z
N MET A 1 -36.88 -14.50 -14.93
CA MET A 1 -35.70 -13.72 -15.33
C MET A 1 -34.95 -14.51 -16.39
N LYS A 2 -35.10 -14.14 -17.68
CA LYS A 2 -34.43 -14.84 -18.79
C LYS A 2 -32.95 -14.51 -18.71
N VAL A 3 -32.12 -15.53 -18.46
CA VAL A 3 -30.66 -15.41 -18.59
C VAL A 3 -30.38 -15.32 -20.09
N GLU A 4 -30.15 -14.10 -20.56
CA GLU A 4 -29.75 -13.83 -21.93
C GLU A 4 -28.37 -14.44 -22.16
N GLN A 5 -28.33 -15.54 -22.90
CA GLN A 5 -27.11 -16.25 -23.28
C GLN A 5 -26.35 -15.38 -24.29
N VAL A 6 -25.34 -14.64 -23.82
CA VAL A 6 -24.44 -13.87 -24.69
C VAL A 6 -23.60 -14.85 -25.50
N LYS A 7 -24.02 -15.10 -26.74
CA LYS A 7 -23.29 -15.88 -27.74
C LYS A 7 -22.08 -15.07 -28.23
N ASN A 8 -21.02 -15.01 -27.43
CA ASN A 8 -19.82 -14.26 -27.77
C ASN A 8 -18.84 -15.13 -28.56
N ASN A 9 -18.87 -15.04 -29.89
CA ASN A 9 -17.92 -15.71 -30.78
C ASN A 9 -16.57 -14.96 -30.85
N GLN A 10 -16.18 -14.26 -29.78
CA GLN A 10 -14.90 -13.55 -29.73
C GLN A 10 -13.77 -14.55 -29.58
N SER A 11 -12.79 -14.47 -30.48
CA SER A 11 -11.61 -15.31 -30.39
C SER A 11 -10.83 -14.98 -29.11
N VAL A 12 -10.09 -15.97 -28.60
CA VAL A 12 -9.19 -15.76 -27.44
C VAL A 12 -8.24 -14.58 -27.67
N VAL A 13 -7.81 -14.37 -28.92
CA VAL A 13 -6.95 -13.25 -29.31
C VAL A 13 -7.68 -11.90 -29.18
N GLU A 14 -8.95 -11.81 -29.57
CA GLU A 14 -9.72 -10.57 -29.44
C GLU A 14 -9.96 -10.18 -27.98
N ILE A 15 -10.26 -11.17 -27.13
CA ILE A 15 -10.41 -10.96 -25.68
C ILE A 15 -9.10 -10.47 -25.07
N PHE A 16 -7.98 -11.10 -25.43
CA PHE A 16 -6.65 -10.67 -25.01
C PHE A 16 -6.33 -9.24 -25.45
N MET A 17 -6.51 -8.92 -26.74
CA MET A 17 -6.22 -7.60 -27.28
C MET A 17 -7.08 -6.50 -26.65
N LYS A 18 -8.35 -6.80 -26.38
CA LYS A 18 -9.25 -5.89 -25.66
C LYS A 18 -8.80 -5.68 -24.21
N GLY A 19 -8.39 -6.75 -23.53
CA GLY A 19 -7.81 -6.70 -22.19
C GLY A 19 -6.53 -5.87 -22.13
N ALA A 20 -5.61 -6.10 -23.06
CA ALA A 20 -4.34 -5.38 -23.17
C ALA A 20 -4.55 -3.87 -23.41
N LYS A 21 -5.41 -3.49 -24.37
CA LYS A 21 -5.76 -2.08 -24.61
C LYS A 21 -6.38 -1.43 -23.39
N LYS A 22 -7.31 -2.11 -22.71
CA LYS A 22 -7.93 -1.60 -21.47
C LYS A 22 -6.88 -1.42 -20.36
N GLY A 23 -5.99 -2.38 -20.19
CA GLY A 23 -4.91 -2.32 -19.20
C GLY A 23 -3.95 -1.16 -19.45
N LEU A 24 -3.53 -0.95 -20.70
CA LEU A 24 -2.71 0.21 -21.09
C LEU A 24 -3.43 1.52 -20.81
N ASN A 25 -4.71 1.62 -21.18
CA ASN A 25 -5.47 2.85 -20.97
C ASN A 25 -5.57 3.21 -19.49
N ILE A 26 -5.92 2.24 -18.63
CA ILE A 26 -5.98 2.44 -17.17
C ILE A 26 -4.61 2.84 -16.63
N THR A 27 -3.53 2.27 -17.17
CA THR A 27 -2.16 2.57 -16.72
C THR A 27 -1.79 4.02 -16.98
N PHE A 28 -2.03 4.52 -18.20
CA PHE A 28 -1.66 5.89 -18.56
C PHE A 28 -2.66 6.94 -18.04
N GLU A 29 -3.96 6.66 -18.06
CA GLU A 29 -4.98 7.64 -17.66
C GLU A 29 -5.14 7.76 -16.14
N GLN A 30 -4.94 6.66 -15.39
CA GLN A 30 -5.28 6.63 -13.97
C GLN A 30 -4.07 6.30 -13.08
N ILE A 31 -3.32 5.24 -13.40
CA ILE A 31 -2.29 4.71 -12.49
C ILE A 31 -1.04 5.60 -12.47
N ALA A 32 -0.43 5.86 -13.63
CA ALA A 32 0.83 6.58 -13.72
C ALA A 32 0.72 8.01 -13.15
N PRO A 33 -0.31 8.82 -13.47
CA PRO A 33 -0.46 10.15 -12.89
C PRO A 33 -0.63 10.10 -11.37
N ALA A 34 -1.46 9.19 -10.85
CA ALA A 34 -1.68 9.06 -9.41
C ALA A 34 -0.41 8.65 -8.66
N MET A 35 0.38 7.72 -9.21
CA MET A 35 1.65 7.29 -8.61
C MET A 35 2.73 8.37 -8.66
N ILE A 36 2.83 9.11 -9.76
CA ILE A 36 3.78 10.22 -9.89
C ILE A 36 3.42 11.33 -8.89
N LEU A 37 2.14 11.72 -8.82
CA LEU A 37 1.67 12.73 -7.87
C LEU A 37 1.98 12.33 -6.43
N ALA A 38 1.69 11.08 -6.06
CA ALA A 38 2.02 10.51 -4.77
C ALA A 38 3.51 10.60 -4.42
N TYR A 39 4.38 10.20 -5.35
CA TYR A 39 5.82 10.24 -5.14
C TYR A 39 6.34 11.67 -4.99
N VAL A 40 5.88 12.58 -5.86
CA VAL A 40 6.21 14.01 -5.78
C VAL A 40 5.77 14.60 -4.45
N LEU A 41 4.57 14.25 -3.95
CA LEU A 41 4.09 14.68 -2.64
C LEU A 41 4.99 14.17 -1.51
N ILE A 42 5.39 12.89 -1.52
CA ILE A 42 6.31 12.36 -0.50
C ILE A 42 7.65 13.10 -0.53
N VAL A 43 8.24 13.30 -1.71
CA VAL A 43 9.50 14.02 -1.86
C VAL A 43 9.36 15.46 -1.38
N PHE A 44 8.25 16.13 -1.70
CA PHE A 44 7.96 17.47 -1.21
C PHE A 44 7.87 17.52 0.32
N LEU A 45 7.13 16.60 0.94
CA LEU A 45 7.01 16.51 2.41
C LEU A 45 8.37 16.23 3.08
N LYS A 46 9.22 15.40 2.48
CA LYS A 46 10.56 15.10 2.98
C LYS A 46 11.48 16.31 2.87
N THR A 47 11.51 16.98 1.72
CA THR A 47 12.39 18.15 1.47
C THR A 47 11.99 19.37 2.30
N THR A 48 10.70 19.53 2.62
CA THR A 48 10.20 20.64 3.44
C THR A 48 10.31 20.40 4.95
N GLY A 49 10.72 19.21 5.40
CA GLY A 49 10.75 18.84 6.82
C GLY A 49 9.37 18.62 7.45
N LEU A 50 8.28 18.74 6.67
CA LEU A 50 6.91 18.47 7.14
C LEU A 50 6.74 17.01 7.57
N MET A 51 7.55 16.13 7.00
CA MET A 51 7.55 14.72 7.32
C MET A 51 7.93 14.43 8.78
N ASP A 52 8.78 15.26 9.39
CA ASP A 52 9.19 15.13 10.80
C ASP A 52 8.05 15.51 11.75
N ILE A 53 7.23 16.48 11.33
CA ILE A 53 6.00 16.86 12.04
C ILE A 53 4.99 15.71 12.00
N ILE A 54 4.81 15.11 10.82
CA ILE A 54 3.93 13.93 10.65
C ILE A 54 4.43 12.77 11.52
N ALA A 55 5.73 12.51 11.54
CA ALA A 55 6.34 11.48 12.39
C ALA A 55 6.09 11.73 13.87
N THR A 56 6.17 13.00 14.32
CA THR A 56 5.89 13.39 15.71
C THR A 56 4.42 13.16 16.08
N VAL A 57 3.50 13.53 15.19
CA VAL A 57 2.05 13.34 15.42
C VAL A 57 1.65 11.86 15.39
N LEU A 58 2.28 11.06 14.53
CA LEU A 58 2.04 9.61 14.43
C LEU A 58 2.84 8.79 15.44
N SER A 59 3.80 9.40 16.15
CA SER A 59 4.59 8.79 17.21
C SER A 59 3.76 8.03 18.26
N PRO A 60 2.67 8.57 18.85
CA PRO A 60 1.85 7.82 19.80
C PRO A 60 1.23 6.55 19.20
N LEU A 61 0.89 6.56 17.91
CA LEU A 61 0.37 5.37 17.22
C LEU A 61 1.48 4.35 16.97
N MET A 62 2.68 4.79 16.59
CA MET A 62 3.83 3.92 16.36
C MET A 62 4.36 3.30 17.67
N ALA A 63 4.28 4.05 18.77
CA ALA A 63 4.66 3.58 20.10
C ALA A 63 3.82 2.37 20.55
N LEU A 64 2.56 2.25 20.13
CA LEU A 64 1.72 1.07 20.38
C LEU A 64 2.28 -0.21 19.76
N PHE A 65 3.14 -0.09 18.74
CA PHE A 65 3.84 -1.20 18.10
C PHE A 65 5.31 -1.31 18.51
N GLY A 66 5.79 -0.46 19.44
CA GLY A 66 7.20 -0.40 19.83
C GLY A 66 8.11 0.19 18.76
N LEU A 67 7.53 0.95 17.83
CA LEU A 67 8.22 1.57 16.71
C LEU A 67 8.49 3.06 17.00
N PRO A 68 9.61 3.61 16.49
CA PRO A 68 9.89 5.04 16.58
C PRO A 68 8.95 5.83 15.64
N GLY A 69 8.77 7.13 15.85
CA GLY A 69 7.84 7.95 15.06
C GLY A 69 8.18 7.96 13.57
N GLU A 70 9.47 7.87 13.25
CA GLU A 70 10.07 7.80 11.92
C GLU A 70 9.67 6.51 11.17
N ALA A 71 9.22 5.46 11.87
CA ALA A 71 8.65 4.28 11.23
C ALA A 71 7.38 4.60 10.43
N SER A 72 6.65 5.68 10.77
CA SER A 72 5.47 6.11 10.01
C SER A 72 5.79 6.43 8.54
N LEU A 73 7.02 6.86 8.26
CA LEU A 73 7.51 7.15 6.90
C LEU A 73 7.41 5.92 6.01
N VAL A 74 7.73 4.75 6.57
CA VAL A 74 7.69 3.45 5.90
C VAL A 74 6.26 3.09 5.53
N ILE A 75 5.30 3.29 6.44
CA ILE A 75 3.88 2.99 6.21
C ILE A 75 3.27 3.95 5.18
N ILE A 76 3.61 5.24 5.24
CA ILE A 76 3.15 6.24 4.26
C ILE A 76 3.73 5.93 2.88
N ALA A 77 5.02 5.61 2.78
CA ALA A 77 5.62 5.21 1.52
C ALA A 77 5.00 3.90 0.99
N ALA A 78 4.76 2.93 1.86
CA ALA A 78 4.10 1.67 1.54
C ALA A 78 2.69 1.90 0.99
N PHE A 79 1.92 2.84 1.55
CA PHE A 79 0.57 3.20 1.09
C PHE A 79 0.50 3.40 -0.43
N PHE A 80 1.52 4.02 -1.01
CA PHE A 80 1.61 4.29 -2.44
C PHE A 80 2.25 3.14 -3.22
N ALA A 81 3.35 2.58 -2.71
CA ALA A 81 4.00 1.44 -3.32
C ALA A 81 4.74 0.59 -2.29
N LYS A 82 4.53 -0.73 -2.35
CA LYS A 82 5.21 -1.72 -1.51
C LYS A 82 6.74 -1.63 -1.59
N ALA A 83 7.27 -1.42 -2.79
CA ALA A 83 8.71 -1.24 -3.01
C ALA A 83 9.23 0.05 -2.37
N ALA A 84 8.44 1.14 -2.42
CA ALA A 84 8.81 2.41 -1.77
C ALA A 84 8.84 2.26 -0.24
N GLY A 85 7.84 1.58 0.35
CA GLY A 85 7.86 1.24 1.77
C GLY A 85 9.13 0.45 2.16
N ALA A 86 9.44 -0.62 1.42
CA ALA A 86 10.62 -1.44 1.69
C ALA A 86 11.94 -0.65 1.57
N ALA A 87 12.07 0.21 0.55
CA ALA A 87 13.24 1.06 0.35
C ALA A 87 13.41 2.08 1.48
N THR A 88 12.32 2.73 1.91
CA THR A 88 12.33 3.65 3.05
C THR A 88 12.70 2.94 4.34
N GLY A 89 12.19 1.72 4.56
CA GLY A 89 12.55 0.91 5.74
C GLY A 89 14.04 0.54 5.76
N LEU A 90 14.60 0.15 4.61
CA LEU A 90 16.03 -0.12 4.48
C LEU A 90 16.87 1.13 4.75
N MET A 91 16.49 2.27 4.19
CA MET A 91 17.17 3.56 4.42
C MET A 91 17.22 3.91 5.91
N LEU A 92 16.09 3.85 6.62
CA LEU A 92 16.05 4.16 8.06
C LEU A 92 16.81 3.14 8.91
N TYR A 93 16.88 1.88 8.48
CA TYR A 93 17.73 0.87 9.13
C TYR A 93 19.23 1.17 8.94
N GLN A 94 19.64 1.56 7.74
CA GLN A 94 21.03 1.95 7.44
C GLN A 94 21.45 3.23 8.18
N GLU A 95 20.52 4.16 8.39
CA GLU A 95 20.73 5.39 9.17
C GLU A 95 20.76 5.13 10.69
N GLY A 96 20.52 3.89 11.14
CA GLY A 96 20.51 3.51 12.56
C GLY A 96 19.27 3.99 13.32
N ILE A 97 18.27 4.53 12.62
CA ILE A 97 17.00 5.00 13.20
C ILE A 97 16.10 3.80 13.57
N LEU A 98 16.08 2.77 12.73
CA LEU A 98 15.37 1.52 13.00
C LEU A 98 16.34 0.43 13.46
N THR A 99 15.95 -0.32 14.49
CA THR A 99 16.62 -1.58 14.84
C THR A 99 16.17 -2.72 13.92
N GLN A 100 16.94 -3.81 13.90
CA GLN A 100 16.57 -5.02 13.14
C GLN A 100 15.19 -5.57 13.57
N GLU A 101 14.88 -5.51 14.85
CA GLU A 101 13.57 -5.92 15.39
C GLU A 101 12.45 -5.04 14.85
N GLN A 102 12.63 -3.71 14.86
CA GLN A 102 11.64 -2.75 14.38
C GLN A 102 11.42 -2.87 12.87
N ALA A 103 12.49 -3.08 12.10
CA ALA A 103 12.40 -3.35 10.67
C ALA A 103 11.62 -4.66 10.38
N THR A 104 11.81 -5.69 11.22
CA THR A 104 11.10 -6.96 11.13
C THR A 104 9.60 -6.80 11.43
N ILE A 105 9.23 -5.98 12.42
CA ILE A 105 7.84 -5.65 12.73
C ILE A 105 7.17 -4.92 11.56
N LEU A 106 7.87 -3.98 10.93
CA LEU A 106 7.36 -3.18 9.81
C LEU A 106 7.15 -3.97 8.52
N TYR A 107 8.01 -4.98 8.26
CA TYR A 107 7.99 -5.74 7.02
C TYR A 107 6.60 -6.28 6.65
N PRO A 108 5.89 -7.07 7.48
CA PRO A 108 4.58 -7.60 7.11
C PRO A 108 3.53 -6.51 6.86
N ALA A 109 3.57 -5.37 7.56
CA ALA A 109 2.68 -4.25 7.25
C ALA A 109 2.92 -3.69 5.85
N VAL A 110 4.17 -3.49 5.45
CA VAL A 110 4.53 -3.06 4.09
C VAL A 110 4.03 -4.08 3.06
N ILE A 111 4.13 -5.38 3.38
CA ILE A 111 3.71 -6.44 2.48
C ILE A 111 2.18 -6.52 2.33
N LEU A 112 1.42 -6.41 3.41
CA LEU A 112 -0.03 -6.63 3.43
C LEU A 112 -0.81 -5.40 2.95
N MET A 113 -0.39 -4.21 3.38
CA MET A 113 -1.10 -2.96 3.07
C MET A 113 -0.52 -2.20 1.88
N GLY A 114 0.73 -2.49 1.51
CA GLY A 114 1.44 -1.70 0.51
C GLY A 114 0.76 -1.65 -0.86
N THR A 115 0.91 -0.52 -1.56
CA THR A 115 0.30 -0.24 -2.87
C THR A 115 -1.23 -0.09 -2.80
N LEU A 116 -1.77 0.42 -1.69
CA LEU A 116 -3.22 0.55 -1.47
C LEU A 116 -3.91 1.43 -2.53
N VAL A 117 -3.25 2.53 -2.94
CA VAL A 117 -3.75 3.39 -4.05
C VAL A 117 -3.79 2.61 -5.36
N GLY A 118 -2.72 1.85 -5.65
CA GLY A 118 -2.65 1.02 -6.85
C GLY A 118 -3.66 -0.13 -6.81
N HIS A 119 -3.92 -0.71 -5.63
CA HIS A 119 -4.95 -1.73 -5.43
C HIS A 119 -6.34 -1.17 -5.77
N TYR A 120 -6.65 0.03 -5.27
CA TYR A 120 -7.91 0.71 -5.59
C TYR A 120 -8.09 0.89 -7.11
N ALA A 121 -7.07 1.43 -7.78
CA ALA A 121 -7.12 1.72 -9.22
C ALA A 121 -7.15 0.44 -10.08
N ARG A 122 -6.35 -0.58 -9.75
CA ARG A 122 -6.17 -1.78 -10.58
C ARG A 122 -7.23 -2.85 -10.34
N ILE A 123 -7.73 -2.97 -9.12
CA ILE A 123 -8.60 -4.08 -8.71
C ILE A 123 -9.99 -3.57 -8.41
N VAL A 124 -10.15 -2.62 -7.49
CA VAL A 124 -11.47 -2.21 -6.99
C VAL A 124 -12.32 -1.56 -8.09
N ILE A 125 -11.77 -0.60 -8.84
CA ILE A 125 -12.51 0.09 -9.90
C ILE A 125 -12.80 -0.85 -11.09
N VAL A 126 -11.85 -1.71 -11.44
CA VAL A 126 -11.92 -2.53 -12.66
C VAL A 126 -12.79 -3.77 -12.48
N SER A 127 -12.89 -4.30 -11.25
CA SER A 127 -13.68 -5.48 -10.91
C SER A 127 -15.20 -5.26 -10.94
N GLY A 128 -15.66 -4.01 -11.01
CA GLY A 128 -17.10 -3.70 -11.04
C GLY A 128 -17.83 -3.98 -9.72
N VAL A 129 -17.10 -4.07 -8.61
CA VAL A 129 -17.66 -4.22 -7.27
C VAL A 129 -18.59 -3.06 -6.94
N SER A 130 -19.67 -3.31 -6.19
CA SER A 130 -20.58 -2.23 -5.79
C SER A 130 -19.87 -1.18 -4.92
N LYS A 131 -20.17 0.11 -5.14
CA LYS A 131 -19.52 1.24 -4.45
C LYS A 131 -19.60 1.16 -2.91
N LYS A 132 -20.57 0.42 -2.35
CA LYS A 132 -20.72 0.19 -0.91
C LYS A 132 -19.47 -0.49 -0.31
N TYR A 133 -18.81 -1.36 -1.04
CA TYR A 133 -17.67 -2.13 -0.54
C TYR A 133 -16.32 -1.45 -0.75
N TYR A 134 -16.24 -0.32 -1.45
CA TYR A 134 -14.97 0.35 -1.76
C TYR A 134 -14.22 0.75 -0.49
N LYS A 135 -14.93 1.33 0.48
CA LYS A 135 -14.32 1.72 1.77
C LYS A 135 -13.82 0.48 2.53
N LEU A 136 -14.61 -0.58 2.54
CA LEU A 136 -14.28 -1.83 3.25
C LEU A 136 -13.03 -2.49 2.65
N LEU A 137 -12.91 -2.52 1.33
CA LEU A 137 -11.74 -3.07 0.62
C LEU A 137 -10.44 -2.26 0.84
N LEU A 138 -10.54 -0.99 1.24
CA LEU A 138 -9.37 -0.18 1.59
C LEU A 138 -9.03 -0.25 3.09
N ILE A 139 -10.03 -0.44 3.95
CA ILE A 139 -9.84 -0.50 5.40
C ILE A 139 -9.29 -1.86 5.84
N ILE A 140 -9.71 -2.97 5.23
CA ILE A 140 -9.24 -4.31 5.61
C ILE A 140 -7.70 -4.43 5.57
N PRO A 141 -7.01 -4.03 4.47
CA PRO A 141 -5.55 -4.12 4.44
C PRO A 141 -4.85 -3.30 5.53
N LEU A 142 -5.42 -2.15 5.92
CA LEU A 142 -4.90 -1.33 7.03
C LEU A 142 -5.02 -2.05 8.37
N ILE A 143 -6.15 -2.73 8.60
CA ILE A 143 -6.37 -3.55 9.81
C ILE A 143 -5.42 -4.75 9.80
N ASP A 144 -5.29 -5.44 8.67
CA ASP A 144 -4.40 -6.60 8.52
C ASP A 144 -2.95 -6.21 8.79
N ALA A 145 -2.50 -5.05 8.31
CA ALA A 145 -1.17 -4.53 8.59
C ALA A 145 -0.97 -4.23 10.08
N ALA A 146 -1.95 -3.59 10.74
CA ALA A 146 -1.88 -3.32 12.18
C ALA A 146 -1.83 -4.62 13.00
N LEU A 147 -2.69 -5.58 12.67
CA LEU A 147 -2.70 -6.90 13.31
C LEU A 147 -1.38 -7.64 13.09
N ALA A 148 -0.84 -7.63 11.88
CA ALA A 148 0.41 -8.29 11.57
C ALA A 148 1.61 -7.67 12.30
N MET A 149 1.68 -6.34 12.42
CA MET A 149 2.69 -5.67 13.25
C MET A 149 2.58 -6.11 14.71
N PHE A 150 1.36 -6.15 15.24
CA PHE A 150 1.11 -6.56 16.61
C PHE A 150 1.50 -8.02 16.88
N VAL A 151 1.11 -8.94 15.99
CA VAL A 151 1.46 -10.36 16.08
C VAL A 151 2.98 -10.55 15.97
N THR A 152 3.63 -9.87 15.03
CA THR A 152 5.09 -9.96 14.85
C THR A 152 5.82 -9.45 16.09
N ARG A 153 5.33 -8.36 16.71
CA ARG A 153 5.86 -7.86 17.98
C ARG A 153 5.76 -8.92 19.08
N ILE A 154 4.63 -9.59 19.24
CA ILE A 154 4.44 -10.65 20.24
C ILE A 154 5.40 -11.83 19.98
N ILE A 155 5.52 -12.28 18.73
CA ILE A 155 6.41 -13.37 18.36
C ILE A 155 7.86 -13.03 18.72
N LEU A 156 8.31 -11.81 18.40
CA LEU A 156 9.66 -11.36 18.73
C LEU A 156 9.91 -11.24 20.24
N GLN A 157 8.88 -10.92 21.03
CA GLN A 157 8.99 -10.91 22.49
C GLN A 157 9.11 -12.31 23.09
N ILE A 158 8.45 -13.31 22.49
CA ILE A 158 8.53 -14.72 22.93
C ILE A 158 9.85 -15.37 22.51
N SER A 159 10.44 -14.90 21.40
CA SER A 159 11.67 -15.46 20.85
C SER A 159 12.96 -14.89 21.48
N LYS A 160 12.85 -13.99 22.47
CA LYS A 160 13.95 -13.48 23.29
C LYS A 160 14.06 -14.28 24.57
#